data_AF-A0A7Y5ENW8-F1
#
_entry.id   AF-A0A7Y5ENW8-F1
#
_cell.length_a   1.000
_cell.length_b   1.000
_cell.length_c   1.000
_cell.angle_alpha   90.00
_cell.angle_beta   90.00
_cell.angle_gamma   90.00
#
_symmetry.space_group_name_H-M   'P 1'
#
loop_
_entity.id
_entity.type
_entity.pdbx_description
1 polymer ?
#
loop_
_entity_poly.entity_id
_entity_poly.type
_entity_poly.pdbx_seq_one_letter_code
_entity_poly.pdbx_strand_id
1 'polypeptide(L)'
;MTRFSLPTIRAALAVLISVSCAMAGQPEFRGFWVDGFNEGFRNPQETDNLIRRVRAANCNAVIVQMRKRGDAHYFSLLEPWAANHQEGYDALTDLIAKCRAAEPRIQVHVWTNCHPIWPAASWPPDPKHALNRMPEIQTEDVDGNRRTEVGYGLDWGHPQASDWLYRVYMDIARRFDVDGLHFDYIRYTGEQWGYNPVSVERFNRAHGRSGIPAKDDPAWKQWRRDQVTQLVRKIYVGAAAVRPSIVVSAALITWNNGPVRDEEWTNSAAYRAVFQDWRGWMEEGILDLAIPMVYYARSNERYRGWYENWVRFILRHQYGRRAVIGVGNYLNSIEDTIYQIGFAREGGKALGVNFFSYAATRREGTEYAMHDEGFYKAMGDYFGPPVPAPELPWKVERTVGHLRGAIVNGDLEPLDWVEVRLTDRDSRVRTTRTDGCGAYAFANLPPGRYRLQVGEIDSVFLVSEGLVSTVNLLTDREKLVSNIDDLPGVKKGSDVVLMDKRVVFADVELGQIIVEDLMGSKRLTVGARTKIPLTQGDLVALSFKAGDSAAKVQFLTADRPANAAQGGGR
;
A
#
# COMPACT_ATOMS: atom_id res chain seq x y z
N MET A 1 -2.86 -26.63 77.54
CA MET A 1 -1.62 -27.19 76.96
C MET A 1 -1.99 -28.04 75.76
N THR A 2 -1.21 -27.92 74.66
CA THR A 2 -1.05 -28.86 73.53
C THR A 2 -2.29 -29.20 72.68
N ARG A 3 -2.44 -28.60 71.47
CA ARG A 3 -1.87 -28.97 70.15
C ARG A 3 -2.83 -29.89 69.35
N PHE A 4 -3.38 -29.40 68.23
CA PHE A 4 -2.97 -29.74 66.85
C PHE A 4 -4.02 -29.26 65.83
N SER A 5 -3.50 -28.69 64.74
CA SER A 5 -4.18 -28.22 63.53
C SER A 5 -4.56 -29.34 62.58
N LEU A 6 -5.71 -29.22 61.91
CA LEU A 6 -6.03 -29.86 60.63
C LEU A 6 -7.09 -29.03 59.88
N PRO A 7 -6.81 -28.48 58.70
CA PRO A 7 -7.84 -28.12 57.73
C PRO A 7 -8.01 -29.25 56.70
N THR A 8 -9.22 -29.79 56.65
CA THR A 8 -9.66 -30.82 55.71
C THR A 8 -10.05 -30.18 54.37
N ILE A 9 -9.32 -30.57 53.32
CA ILE A 9 -9.79 -30.91 51.96
C ILE A 9 -10.60 -29.82 51.22
N ARG A 10 -9.91 -29.00 50.42
CA ARG A 10 -10.38 -28.49 49.11
C ARG A 10 -9.19 -28.18 48.19
N ALA A 11 -8.55 -29.21 47.65
CA ALA A 11 -7.60 -29.05 46.54
C ALA A 11 -7.42 -30.39 45.80
N ALA A 12 -8.41 -30.79 45.01
CA ALA A 12 -8.26 -31.94 44.09
C ALA A 12 -9.07 -31.77 42.79
N LEU A 13 -9.35 -30.53 42.38
CA LEU A 13 -10.04 -30.24 41.12
C LEU A 13 -9.50 -28.96 40.47
N ALA A 14 -8.18 -28.85 40.34
CA ALA A 14 -7.53 -27.73 39.66
C ALA A 14 -6.21 -28.08 38.94
N VAL A 15 -5.90 -29.38 38.73
CA VAL A 15 -4.63 -29.82 38.14
C VAL A 15 -4.83 -30.83 37.01
N LEU A 16 -5.91 -30.68 36.23
CA LEU A 16 -6.16 -31.51 35.02
C LEU A 16 -6.58 -30.69 33.80
N ILE A 17 -6.21 -29.40 33.74
CA ILE A 17 -6.27 -28.59 32.52
C ILE A 17 -4.95 -27.81 32.39
N SER A 18 -3.83 -28.51 32.29
CA SER A 18 -2.54 -27.83 32.06
C SER A 18 -1.47 -28.75 31.46
N VAL A 19 -1.87 -29.71 30.61
CA VAL A 19 -0.94 -30.43 29.71
C VAL A 19 -1.68 -30.82 28.42
N SER A 20 -1.96 -29.85 27.55
CA SER A 20 -2.24 -30.11 26.11
C SER A 20 -1.95 -28.91 25.20
N CYS A 21 -1.40 -27.79 25.72
CA CYS A 21 -1.11 -26.60 24.91
C CYS A 21 0.39 -26.48 24.56
N ALA A 22 1.08 -27.61 24.40
CA ALA A 22 2.50 -27.66 24.07
C ALA A 22 2.73 -28.39 22.75
N MET A 23 2.08 -27.96 21.66
CA MET A 23 2.40 -28.37 20.27
C MET A 23 1.98 -27.37 19.18
N ALA A 24 1.73 -26.10 19.49
CA ALA A 24 1.66 -25.07 18.45
C ALA A 24 3.07 -24.51 18.22
N GLY A 25 3.62 -24.67 17.00
CA GLY A 25 4.88 -24.05 16.62
C GLY A 25 4.83 -22.53 16.73
N GLN A 26 6.00 -21.88 16.84
CA GLN A 26 6.08 -20.42 16.85
C GLN A 26 5.47 -19.84 15.55
N PRO A 27 4.66 -18.76 15.62
CA PRO A 27 4.12 -18.12 14.43
C PRO A 27 5.23 -17.74 13.45
N GLU A 28 5.01 -17.99 12.16
CA GLU A 28 5.96 -17.69 11.09
C GLU A 28 5.21 -17.38 9.80
N PHE A 29 5.63 -16.36 9.07
CA PHE A 29 5.02 -16.01 7.79
C PHE A 29 5.49 -17.01 6.73
N ARG A 30 4.54 -17.75 6.14
CA ARG A 30 4.82 -18.74 5.10
C ARG A 30 3.89 -18.46 3.93
N GLY A 31 4.40 -17.72 2.94
CA GLY A 31 3.56 -17.16 1.89
C GLY A 31 3.94 -17.58 0.48
N PHE A 32 3.01 -17.40 -0.45
CA PHE A 32 3.27 -17.43 -1.88
C PHE A 32 2.83 -16.12 -2.54
N TRP A 33 3.65 -15.59 -3.45
CA TRP A 33 3.13 -14.72 -4.51
C TRP A 33 2.35 -15.56 -5.52
N VAL A 34 1.11 -15.19 -5.75
CA VAL A 34 0.21 -15.82 -6.73
C VAL A 34 -0.03 -14.83 -7.85
N ASP A 35 0.64 -15.05 -8.99
CA ASP A 35 0.50 -14.19 -10.16
C ASP A 35 -0.83 -14.43 -10.87
N GLY A 36 -1.34 -13.41 -11.55
CA GLY A 36 -2.60 -13.49 -12.32
C GLY A 36 -2.38 -13.84 -13.79
N PHE A 37 -1.20 -14.37 -14.15
CA PHE A 37 -0.89 -14.83 -15.51
C PHE A 37 -1.09 -16.34 -15.67
N ASN A 38 -0.93 -17.11 -14.59
CA ASN A 38 -1.07 -18.56 -14.56
C ASN A 38 -2.36 -19.02 -13.85
N GLU A 39 -2.57 -20.34 -13.77
CA GLU A 39 -3.63 -20.93 -12.94
C GLU A 39 -3.50 -20.42 -11.50
N GLY A 40 -4.62 -20.12 -10.85
CA GLY A 40 -4.63 -19.88 -9.40
C GLY A 40 -5.94 -19.29 -8.88
N PHE A 41 -6.55 -18.38 -9.62
CA PHE A 41 -7.79 -17.72 -9.19
C PHE A 41 -8.64 -17.24 -10.37
N ARG A 42 -8.54 -17.85 -11.56
CA ARG A 42 -9.31 -17.39 -12.73
C ARG A 42 -10.78 -17.83 -12.70
N ASN A 43 -11.09 -18.84 -11.90
CA ASN A 43 -12.42 -19.40 -11.68
C ASN A 43 -12.46 -20.10 -10.29
N PRO A 44 -13.65 -20.51 -9.79
CA PRO A 44 -13.76 -21.13 -8.46
C PRO A 44 -12.88 -22.38 -8.26
N GLN A 45 -12.73 -23.21 -9.30
CA GLN A 45 -11.95 -24.46 -9.22
C GLN A 45 -10.45 -24.19 -9.07
N GLU A 46 -9.92 -23.19 -9.77
CA GLU A 46 -8.53 -22.77 -9.59
C GLU A 46 -8.28 -22.24 -8.18
N THR A 47 -9.23 -21.48 -7.63
CA THR A 47 -9.15 -20.98 -6.25
C THR A 47 -9.13 -22.13 -5.24
N ASP A 48 -9.92 -23.19 -5.47
CA ASP A 48 -9.89 -24.40 -4.62
C ASP A 48 -8.54 -25.13 -4.71
N ASN A 49 -7.98 -25.24 -5.91
CA ASN A 49 -6.65 -25.83 -6.13
C ASN A 49 -5.55 -25.03 -5.43
N LEU A 50 -5.60 -23.71 -5.52
CA LEU A 50 -4.67 -22.81 -4.85
C LEU A 50 -4.67 -23.05 -3.34
N ILE A 51 -5.85 -23.06 -2.71
CA ILE A 51 -5.96 -23.26 -1.27
C ILE A 51 -5.45 -24.66 -0.87
N ARG A 52 -5.83 -25.69 -1.62
CA ARG A 52 -5.34 -27.06 -1.40
C ARG A 52 -3.81 -27.15 -1.45
N ARG A 53 -3.16 -26.52 -2.43
CA ARG A 53 -1.69 -26.51 -2.58
C ARG A 53 -0.99 -25.70 -1.49
N VAL A 54 -1.52 -24.53 -1.15
CA VAL A 54 -1.03 -23.72 -0.02
C VAL A 54 -1.10 -24.51 1.29
N ARG A 55 -2.17 -25.31 1.49
CA ARG A 55 -2.30 -26.24 2.61
C ARG A 55 -1.31 -27.38 2.57
N ALA A 56 -1.11 -28.01 1.42
CA ALA A 56 -0.11 -29.07 1.25
C ALA A 56 1.30 -28.59 1.61
N ALA A 57 1.59 -27.30 1.41
CA ALA A 57 2.84 -26.66 1.79
C ALA A 57 2.90 -26.16 3.25
N ASN A 58 1.84 -26.33 4.05
CA ASN A 58 1.71 -25.75 5.39
C ASN A 58 1.99 -24.22 5.44
N CYS A 59 1.63 -23.54 4.35
CA CYS A 59 1.71 -22.09 4.21
C CYS A 59 0.42 -21.41 4.71
N ASN A 60 0.53 -20.15 5.13
CA ASN A 60 -0.50 -19.40 5.85
C ASN A 60 -0.77 -18.00 5.27
N ALA A 61 -0.17 -17.64 4.14
CA ALA A 61 -0.46 -16.39 3.45
C ALA A 61 -0.44 -16.57 1.93
N VAL A 62 -1.30 -15.82 1.25
CA VAL A 62 -1.27 -15.64 -0.20
C VAL A 62 -1.20 -14.15 -0.53
N ILE A 63 -0.21 -13.79 -1.35
CA ILE A 63 -0.02 -12.46 -1.89
C ILE A 63 -0.49 -12.50 -3.35
N VAL A 64 -1.76 -12.17 -3.58
CA VAL A 64 -2.49 -12.48 -4.81
C VAL A 64 -2.60 -11.27 -5.74
N GLN A 65 -2.19 -11.43 -7.00
CA GLN A 65 -2.13 -10.34 -7.98
C GLN A 65 -3.51 -9.93 -8.48
N MET A 66 -4.16 -9.00 -7.78
CA MET A 66 -5.49 -8.52 -8.16
C MET A 66 -5.47 -7.38 -9.18
N ARG A 67 -4.30 -6.75 -9.38
CA ARG A 67 -4.06 -5.76 -10.45
C ARG A 67 -2.75 -6.07 -11.16
N LYS A 68 -2.81 -6.45 -12.44
CA LYS A 68 -1.67 -6.84 -13.26
C LYS A 68 -1.14 -5.70 -14.10
N ARG A 69 -2.04 -5.08 -14.87
CA ARG A 69 -1.75 -4.08 -15.90
C ARG A 69 -2.97 -3.17 -16.04
N GLY A 70 -3.21 -2.30 -15.05
CA GLY A 70 -4.35 -1.37 -15.11
C GLY A 70 -5.69 -2.08 -15.22
N ASP A 71 -5.84 -3.22 -14.52
CA ASP A 71 -6.99 -4.10 -14.55
C ASP A 71 -7.32 -4.63 -13.14
N ALA A 72 -8.49 -5.24 -12.97
CA ALA A 72 -8.94 -5.78 -11.70
C ALA A 72 -9.51 -7.21 -11.83
N HIS A 73 -9.06 -8.11 -10.95
CA HIS A 73 -9.65 -9.45 -10.74
C HIS A 73 -10.74 -9.42 -9.64
N TYR A 74 -11.46 -8.30 -9.55
CA TYR A 74 -12.55 -8.02 -8.61
C TYR A 74 -13.44 -6.92 -9.20
N PHE A 75 -14.67 -6.75 -8.69
CA PHE A 75 -15.54 -5.68 -9.17
C PHE A 75 -15.00 -4.32 -8.73
N SER A 76 -14.21 -3.67 -9.59
CA SER A 76 -13.64 -2.34 -9.36
C SER A 76 -14.56 -1.25 -9.92
N LEU A 77 -14.60 -0.08 -9.29
CA LEU A 77 -15.19 1.14 -9.87
C LEU A 77 -14.18 1.94 -10.71
N LEU A 78 -12.89 1.67 -10.55
CA LEU A 78 -11.80 2.45 -11.14
C LEU A 78 -11.13 1.72 -12.30
N GLU A 79 -10.79 0.45 -12.13
CA GLU A 79 -10.07 -0.32 -13.15
C GLU A 79 -11.02 -1.21 -13.97
N PRO A 80 -10.73 -1.44 -15.27
CA PRO A 80 -11.46 -2.40 -16.09
C PRO A 80 -11.26 -3.83 -15.58
N TRP A 81 -12.15 -4.72 -16.02
CA TRP A 81 -12.06 -6.13 -15.67
C TRP A 81 -10.85 -6.78 -16.32
N ALA A 82 -10.13 -7.61 -15.57
CA ALA A 82 -8.95 -8.31 -16.08
C ALA A 82 -9.31 -9.40 -17.10
N ALA A 83 -8.46 -9.54 -18.12
CA ALA A 83 -8.59 -10.60 -19.11
C ALA A 83 -8.21 -11.98 -18.54
N ASN A 84 -8.63 -13.04 -19.25
CA ASN A 84 -8.40 -14.45 -18.90
C ASN A 84 -9.01 -14.85 -17.56
N HIS A 85 -10.25 -14.44 -17.31
CA HIS A 85 -10.98 -14.69 -16.08
C HIS A 85 -12.42 -15.12 -16.42
N GLN A 86 -13.03 -15.97 -15.58
CA GLN A 86 -14.44 -16.35 -15.75
C GLN A 86 -15.33 -15.11 -15.62
N GLU A 87 -16.23 -14.88 -16.57
CA GLU A 87 -17.16 -13.75 -16.52
C GLU A 87 -18.01 -13.78 -15.24
N GLY A 88 -18.15 -12.63 -14.59
CA GLY A 88 -18.95 -12.46 -13.37
C GLY A 88 -18.35 -13.06 -12.09
N TYR A 89 -17.15 -13.64 -12.13
CA TYR A 89 -16.51 -14.22 -10.95
C TYR A 89 -15.67 -13.19 -10.19
N ASP A 90 -16.01 -12.83 -8.95
CA ASP A 90 -15.17 -11.95 -8.13
C ASP A 90 -14.11 -12.77 -7.38
N ALA A 91 -12.92 -12.88 -7.99
CA ALA A 91 -11.82 -13.69 -7.47
C ALA A 91 -11.40 -13.30 -6.05
N LEU A 92 -11.32 -11.99 -5.78
CA LEU A 92 -10.89 -11.47 -4.49
C LEU A 92 -11.90 -11.83 -3.38
N THR A 93 -13.19 -11.67 -3.66
CA THR A 93 -14.26 -12.02 -2.72
C THR A 93 -14.24 -13.51 -2.40
N ASP A 94 -14.14 -14.38 -3.41
CA ASP A 94 -14.08 -15.83 -3.21
C ASP A 94 -12.84 -16.26 -2.41
N LEU A 95 -11.67 -15.73 -2.76
CA LEU A 95 -10.42 -15.99 -2.04
C LEU A 95 -10.50 -15.59 -0.56
N ILE A 96 -11.03 -14.39 -0.28
CA ILE A 96 -11.20 -13.91 1.10
C ILE A 96 -12.11 -14.87 1.89
N ALA A 97 -13.26 -15.25 1.32
CA ALA A 97 -14.21 -16.14 1.97
C ALA A 97 -13.57 -17.50 2.29
N LYS A 98 -12.94 -18.14 1.29
CA LYS A 98 -12.35 -19.48 1.46
C LYS A 98 -11.11 -19.47 2.35
N CYS A 99 -10.22 -18.49 2.23
CA CYS A 99 -9.01 -18.39 3.07
C CYS A 99 -9.34 -18.12 4.55
N ARG A 100 -10.43 -17.39 4.82
CA ARG A 100 -10.96 -17.17 6.19
C ARG A 100 -11.59 -18.39 6.80
N ALA A 101 -12.34 -19.15 6.00
CA ALA A 101 -12.99 -20.38 6.46
C ALA A 101 -12.01 -21.54 6.71
N ALA A 102 -10.80 -21.44 6.16
CA ALA A 102 -9.80 -22.49 6.25
C ALA A 102 -9.10 -22.45 7.62
N GLU A 103 -8.84 -23.62 8.23
CA GLU A 103 -8.19 -23.75 9.55
C GLU A 103 -6.79 -24.39 9.43
N PRO A 104 -5.70 -23.75 9.94
CA PRO A 104 -5.62 -22.38 10.48
C PRO A 104 -5.75 -21.30 9.40
N ARG A 105 -6.41 -20.18 9.68
CA ARG A 105 -6.66 -19.10 8.69
C ARG A 105 -5.48 -18.78 7.77
N ILE A 106 -5.76 -18.63 6.47
CA ILE A 106 -4.79 -18.12 5.48
C ILE A 106 -5.01 -16.61 5.32
N GLN A 107 -3.95 -15.81 5.43
CA GLN A 107 -4.00 -14.38 5.16
C GLN A 107 -4.08 -14.08 3.67
N VAL A 108 -4.87 -13.08 3.28
CA VAL A 108 -4.99 -12.59 1.90
C VAL A 108 -4.42 -11.19 1.80
N HIS A 109 -3.31 -11.05 1.08
CA HIS A 109 -2.66 -9.77 0.79
C HIS A 109 -2.87 -9.44 -0.69
N VAL A 110 -3.44 -8.27 -0.98
CA VAL A 110 -3.72 -7.86 -2.36
C VAL A 110 -2.47 -7.29 -3.00
N TRP A 111 -1.88 -8.04 -3.93
CA TRP A 111 -0.79 -7.58 -4.77
C TRP A 111 -1.33 -6.76 -5.94
N THR A 112 -0.80 -5.55 -6.06
CA THR A 112 -0.98 -4.73 -7.24
C THR A 112 0.38 -4.39 -7.84
N ASN A 113 0.50 -4.58 -9.14
CA ASN A 113 1.54 -3.89 -9.88
C ASN A 113 1.20 -2.40 -9.88
N CYS A 114 2.11 -1.57 -9.39
CA CYS A 114 1.92 -0.13 -9.31
C CYS A 114 2.18 0.53 -10.67
N HIS A 115 3.42 0.40 -11.17
CA HIS A 115 3.89 1.13 -12.36
C HIS A 115 3.23 0.67 -13.67
N PRO A 116 3.32 -0.61 -14.09
CA PRO A 116 2.85 -0.98 -15.41
C PRO A 116 1.33 -1.03 -15.47
N ILE A 117 0.78 -0.48 -16.54
CA ILE A 117 -0.66 -0.40 -16.76
C ILE A 117 -1.12 -0.95 -18.10
N TRP A 118 -0.25 -1.17 -19.08
CA TRP A 118 -0.69 -1.78 -20.34
C TRP A 118 0.44 -2.43 -21.13
N PRO A 119 0.32 -3.70 -21.57
CA PRO A 119 1.44 -4.41 -22.22
C PRO A 119 1.47 -4.27 -23.75
N ALA A 120 0.31 -4.09 -24.39
CA ALA A 120 0.17 -4.16 -25.85
C ALA A 120 0.56 -2.85 -26.53
N ALA A 121 0.82 -2.91 -27.84
CA ALA A 121 1.10 -1.72 -28.65
C ALA A 121 -0.17 -0.93 -29.00
N SER A 122 -1.30 -1.61 -29.21
CA SER A 122 -2.61 -0.98 -29.40
C SER A 122 -3.13 -0.43 -28.08
N TRP A 123 -3.98 0.60 -28.13
CA TRP A 123 -4.61 1.16 -26.93
C TRP A 123 -5.57 0.16 -26.26
N PRO A 124 -5.74 0.24 -24.93
CA PRO A 124 -6.75 -0.54 -24.23
C PRO A 124 -8.15 -0.30 -24.80
N PRO A 125 -8.97 -1.35 -24.99
CA PRO A 125 -10.29 -1.20 -25.58
C PRO A 125 -11.33 -0.61 -24.62
N ASP A 126 -11.16 -0.82 -23.31
CA ASP A 126 -12.13 -0.36 -22.32
C ASP A 126 -11.92 1.14 -22.00
N PRO A 127 -12.93 2.02 -22.24
CA PRO A 127 -12.82 3.45 -21.96
C PRO A 127 -12.56 3.78 -20.49
N LYS A 128 -12.81 2.83 -19.57
CA LYS A 128 -12.52 2.98 -18.15
C LYS A 128 -11.02 2.97 -17.84
N HIS A 129 -10.20 2.33 -18.69
CA HIS A 129 -8.77 2.19 -18.46
C HIS A 129 -8.07 3.54 -18.29
N ALA A 130 -7.10 3.63 -17.38
CA ALA A 130 -6.41 4.88 -17.06
C ALA A 130 -5.81 5.59 -18.28
N LEU A 131 -5.23 4.85 -19.24
CA LEU A 131 -4.70 5.40 -20.50
C LEU A 131 -5.75 6.04 -21.42
N ASN A 132 -7.01 5.60 -21.35
CA ASN A 132 -8.10 6.21 -22.13
C ASN A 132 -8.64 7.47 -21.44
N ARG A 133 -8.67 7.47 -20.10
CA ARG A 133 -9.14 8.61 -19.31
C ARG A 133 -8.11 9.74 -19.22
N MET A 134 -6.84 9.39 -19.05
CA MET A 134 -5.75 10.31 -18.73
C MET A 134 -4.45 9.85 -19.41
N PRO A 135 -4.34 9.91 -20.75
CA PRO A 135 -3.13 9.46 -21.48
C PRO A 135 -1.85 10.19 -21.09
N GLU A 136 -1.94 11.40 -20.53
CA GLU A 136 -0.81 12.24 -20.13
C GLU A 136 -0.06 11.76 -18.88
N ILE A 137 -0.62 10.82 -18.10
CA ILE A 137 -0.06 10.40 -16.80
C ILE A 137 1.10 9.40 -16.94
N GLN A 138 1.44 9.04 -18.18
CA GLN A 138 2.41 8.00 -18.49
C GLN A 138 3.84 8.45 -18.21
N THR A 139 4.70 7.53 -17.81
CA THR A 139 6.14 7.78 -17.77
C THR A 139 6.66 8.02 -19.18
N GLU A 140 7.64 8.92 -19.26
CA GLU A 140 8.50 9.09 -20.42
C GLU A 140 9.95 8.79 -20.02
N ASP A 141 10.74 8.30 -20.98
CA ASP A 141 12.19 8.35 -20.87
C ASP A 141 12.73 9.74 -21.25
N VAL A 142 14.04 9.93 -21.11
CA VAL A 142 14.68 11.23 -21.40
C VAL A 142 14.47 11.71 -22.85
N ASP A 143 14.19 10.79 -23.77
CA ASP A 143 14.03 11.04 -25.20
C ASP A 143 12.54 11.16 -25.60
N GLY A 144 11.62 11.08 -24.63
CA GLY A 144 10.17 11.18 -24.83
C GLY A 144 9.48 9.88 -25.20
N ASN A 145 10.16 8.72 -25.16
CA ASN A 145 9.52 7.43 -25.41
C ASN A 145 8.69 7.01 -24.20
N ARG A 146 7.50 6.44 -24.44
CA ARG A 146 6.55 6.05 -23.37
C ARG A 146 6.50 4.56 -23.06
N ARG A 147 7.18 3.72 -23.85
CA ARG A 147 7.09 2.27 -23.73
C ARG A 147 8.31 1.71 -23.01
N THR A 148 8.11 1.26 -21.79
CA THR A 148 9.11 0.58 -20.98
C THR A 148 9.26 -0.89 -21.38
N GLU A 149 10.25 -1.57 -20.81
CA GLU A 149 10.41 -3.02 -20.92
C GLU A 149 9.22 -3.82 -20.35
N VAL A 150 8.37 -3.17 -19.55
CA VAL A 150 7.15 -3.75 -18.98
C VAL A 150 5.86 -3.14 -19.56
N GLY A 151 5.95 -2.46 -20.71
CA GLY A 151 4.84 -1.80 -21.39
C GLY A 151 4.67 -0.33 -20.99
N TYR A 152 3.45 0.20 -21.14
CA TYR A 152 3.12 1.54 -20.66
C TYR A 152 3.00 1.54 -19.14
N GLY A 153 3.48 2.60 -18.51
CA GLY A 153 3.50 2.73 -17.05
C GLY A 153 3.19 4.15 -16.58
N LEU A 154 2.83 4.27 -15.30
CA LEU A 154 2.52 5.52 -14.61
C LEU A 154 3.79 6.30 -14.23
N ASP A 155 3.76 7.64 -14.32
CA ASP A 155 4.83 8.48 -13.76
C ASP A 155 4.50 8.97 -12.36
N TRP A 156 5.32 8.65 -11.37
CA TRP A 156 5.11 9.05 -9.97
C TRP A 156 5.21 10.56 -9.75
N GLY A 157 5.88 11.28 -10.64
CA GLY A 157 5.93 12.74 -10.66
C GLY A 157 4.73 13.40 -11.33
N HIS A 158 3.80 12.64 -11.91
CA HIS A 158 2.53 13.17 -12.38
C HIS A 158 1.47 13.07 -11.25
N PRO A 159 0.88 14.19 -10.79
CA PRO A 159 -0.05 14.18 -9.63
C PRO A 159 -1.21 13.20 -9.78
N GLN A 160 -1.84 13.17 -10.97
CA GLN A 160 -2.98 12.29 -11.24
C GLN A 160 -2.63 10.79 -11.30
N ALA A 161 -1.38 10.43 -11.63
CA ALA A 161 -0.94 9.03 -11.58
C ALA A 161 -0.88 8.54 -10.13
N SER A 162 -0.28 9.35 -9.27
CA SER A 162 -0.18 9.10 -7.83
C SER A 162 -1.57 9.07 -7.16
N ASP A 163 -2.47 9.99 -7.53
CA ASP A 163 -3.86 9.98 -7.02
C ASP A 163 -4.68 8.78 -7.52
N TRP A 164 -4.50 8.37 -8.79
CA TRP A 164 -5.15 7.18 -9.34
C TRP A 164 -4.79 5.93 -8.53
N LEU A 165 -3.48 5.67 -8.36
CA LEU A 165 -3.04 4.49 -7.63
C LEU A 165 -3.46 4.53 -6.16
N TYR A 166 -3.38 5.70 -5.52
CA TYR A 166 -3.89 5.89 -4.16
C TYR A 166 -5.36 5.47 -4.05
N ARG A 167 -6.23 5.93 -4.96
CA ARG A 167 -7.65 5.59 -4.95
C ARG A 167 -7.92 4.12 -5.20
N VAL A 168 -7.13 3.45 -6.05
CA VAL A 168 -7.22 2.00 -6.25
C VAL A 168 -6.96 1.26 -4.93
N TYR A 169 -5.94 1.64 -4.17
CA TYR A 169 -5.69 1.03 -2.85
C TYR A 169 -6.79 1.34 -1.83
N MET A 170 -7.30 2.57 -1.81
CA MET A 170 -8.37 2.94 -0.87
C MET A 170 -9.70 2.24 -1.20
N ASP A 171 -10.00 2.04 -2.48
CA ASP A 171 -11.12 1.23 -2.94
C ASP A 171 -11.03 -0.21 -2.40
N ILE A 172 -9.85 -0.83 -2.53
CA ILE A 172 -9.60 -2.17 -1.99
C ILE A 172 -9.76 -2.20 -0.46
N ALA A 173 -9.09 -1.29 0.25
CA ALA A 173 -9.06 -1.28 1.71
C ALA A 173 -10.43 -1.04 2.35
N ARG A 174 -11.30 -0.25 1.68
CA ARG A 174 -12.66 0.05 2.15
C ARG A 174 -13.61 -1.12 1.94
N ARG A 175 -13.57 -1.77 0.77
CA ARG A 175 -14.60 -2.72 0.36
C ARG A 175 -14.28 -4.17 0.71
N PHE A 176 -13.01 -4.52 0.76
CA PHE A 176 -12.59 -5.90 0.99
C PHE A 176 -11.91 -6.06 2.34
N ASP A 177 -12.21 -7.16 3.01
CA ASP A 177 -11.68 -7.50 4.33
C ASP A 177 -10.36 -8.28 4.19
N VAL A 178 -9.40 -7.63 3.55
CA VAL A 178 -8.06 -8.15 3.26
C VAL A 178 -7.10 -7.93 4.42
N ASP A 179 -6.09 -8.79 4.55
CA ASP A 179 -5.05 -8.69 5.58
C ASP A 179 -3.97 -7.67 5.23
N GLY A 180 -3.73 -7.44 3.95
CA GLY A 180 -2.73 -6.48 3.52
C GLY A 180 -2.87 -5.95 2.10
N LEU A 181 -2.21 -4.82 1.88
CA LEU A 181 -1.94 -4.23 0.58
C LEU A 181 -0.47 -4.49 0.27
N HIS A 182 -0.19 -5.05 -0.91
CA HIS A 182 1.14 -5.41 -1.33
C HIS A 182 1.53 -4.68 -2.62
N PHE A 183 2.64 -3.95 -2.55
CA PHE A 183 3.14 -3.14 -3.64
C PHE A 183 4.17 -3.92 -4.45
N ASP A 184 3.94 -4.12 -5.74
CA ASP A 184 5.00 -4.51 -6.67
C ASP A 184 5.19 -3.40 -7.71
N TYR A 185 6.39 -3.26 -8.25
CA TYR A 185 6.73 -2.17 -9.17
C TYR A 185 6.44 -0.76 -8.61
N ILE A 186 6.46 -0.55 -7.29
CA ILE A 186 6.40 0.80 -6.68
C ILE A 186 7.75 1.51 -6.81
N ARG A 187 8.11 1.82 -8.05
CA ARG A 187 9.42 2.32 -8.48
C ARG A 187 9.38 2.75 -9.94
N TYR A 188 10.46 3.35 -10.44
CA TYR A 188 10.68 3.48 -11.87
C TYR A 188 11.35 2.21 -12.44
N THR A 189 11.45 2.13 -13.76
CA THR A 189 12.08 1.01 -14.50
C THR A 189 13.58 1.21 -14.74
N GLY A 190 14.11 2.41 -14.49
CA GLY A 190 15.54 2.73 -14.61
C GLY A 190 15.82 4.23 -14.57
N GLU A 191 17.10 4.60 -14.62
CA GLU A 191 17.56 5.99 -14.51
C GLU A 191 17.13 6.86 -15.70
N GLN A 192 16.80 6.24 -16.83
CA GLN A 192 16.32 6.93 -18.02
C GLN A 192 14.85 7.33 -17.94
N TRP A 193 14.08 6.84 -16.96
CA TRP A 193 12.63 7.04 -16.83
C TRP A 193 12.27 8.11 -15.78
N GLY A 194 11.00 8.52 -15.80
CA GLY A 194 10.45 9.54 -14.90
C GLY A 194 10.45 10.95 -15.47
N TYR A 195 10.65 11.07 -16.79
CA TYR A 195 10.78 12.32 -17.53
C TYR A 195 9.45 12.84 -18.09
N ASN A 196 8.31 12.41 -17.52
CA ASN A 196 7.03 12.99 -17.89
C ASN A 196 7.10 14.54 -17.81
N PRO A 197 6.60 15.27 -18.82
CA PRO A 197 6.72 16.74 -18.88
C PRO A 197 6.20 17.46 -17.63
N VAL A 198 5.11 16.97 -17.03
CA VAL A 198 4.55 17.53 -15.79
C VAL A 198 5.51 17.31 -14.61
N SER A 199 6.15 16.14 -14.51
CA SER A 199 7.15 15.86 -13.46
C SER A 199 8.36 16.78 -13.59
N VAL A 200 8.86 16.98 -14.82
CA VAL A 200 9.99 17.87 -15.11
C VAL A 200 9.64 19.33 -14.80
N GLU A 201 8.44 19.79 -15.18
CA GLU A 201 7.97 21.14 -14.85
C GLU A 201 7.88 21.36 -13.33
N ARG A 202 7.30 20.41 -12.61
CA ARG A 202 7.22 20.45 -11.14
C ARG A 202 8.59 20.52 -10.49
N PHE A 203 9.53 19.69 -10.93
CA PHE A 203 10.92 19.73 -10.47
C PHE A 203 11.57 21.09 -10.75
N ASN A 204 11.42 21.60 -11.97
CA ASN A 204 11.99 22.88 -12.36
C ASN A 204 11.45 24.03 -11.51
N ARG A 205 10.13 24.08 -11.27
CA ARG A 205 9.51 25.05 -10.37
C ARG A 205 10.02 24.90 -8.93
N ALA A 206 10.10 23.68 -8.43
CA ALA A 206 10.56 23.37 -7.06
C ALA A 206 12.02 23.77 -6.80
N HIS A 207 12.87 23.75 -7.84
CA HIS A 207 14.30 23.99 -7.73
C HIS A 207 14.79 25.27 -8.42
N GLY A 208 13.89 26.08 -8.98
CA GLY A 208 14.26 27.28 -9.75
C GLY A 208 15.10 26.98 -10.99
N ARG A 209 14.81 25.87 -11.67
CA ARG A 209 15.53 25.36 -12.85
C ARG A 209 14.66 25.40 -14.10
N SER A 210 15.24 25.01 -15.23
CA SER A 210 14.54 24.88 -16.52
C SER A 210 15.16 23.75 -17.36
N GLY A 211 14.47 23.31 -18.40
CA GLY A 211 14.93 22.26 -19.30
C GLY A 211 14.79 20.85 -18.73
N ILE A 212 15.38 19.87 -19.43
CA ILE A 212 15.36 18.46 -19.06
C ILE A 212 16.55 18.17 -18.13
N PRO A 213 16.33 17.68 -16.89
CA PRO A 213 17.42 17.38 -15.96
C PRO A 213 18.33 16.23 -16.45
N ALA A 214 19.63 16.33 -16.20
CA ALA A 214 20.56 15.24 -16.53
C ALA A 214 20.21 13.96 -15.74
N LYS A 215 20.43 12.78 -16.33
CA LYS A 215 20.09 11.49 -15.70
C LYS A 215 20.79 11.29 -14.36
N ASP A 216 22.04 11.75 -14.26
CA ASP A 216 22.93 11.66 -13.11
C ASP A 216 22.80 12.83 -12.12
N ASP A 217 21.98 13.85 -12.41
CA ASP A 217 21.71 14.97 -11.52
C ASP A 217 21.20 14.47 -10.16
N PRO A 218 21.95 14.70 -9.06
CA PRO A 218 21.57 14.24 -7.73
C PRO A 218 20.21 14.77 -7.27
N ALA A 219 19.86 16.01 -7.63
CA ALA A 219 18.57 16.61 -7.27
C ALA A 219 17.42 15.94 -8.01
N TRP A 220 17.59 15.60 -9.28
CA TRP A 220 16.58 14.89 -10.06
C TRP A 220 16.40 13.43 -9.60
N LYS A 221 17.50 12.76 -9.24
CA LYS A 221 17.43 11.43 -8.61
C LYS A 221 16.69 11.48 -7.28
N GLN A 222 16.95 12.49 -6.46
CA GLN A 222 16.24 12.67 -5.19
C GLN A 222 14.76 13.01 -5.42
N TRP A 223 14.44 13.90 -6.36
CA TRP A 223 13.06 14.22 -6.72
C TRP A 223 12.24 12.98 -7.05
N ARG A 224 12.77 12.09 -7.92
CA ARG A 224 12.11 10.83 -8.27
C ARG A 224 11.91 9.90 -7.08
N ARG A 225 12.90 9.78 -6.18
CA ARG A 225 12.74 9.04 -4.90
C ARG A 225 11.66 9.64 -4.01
N ASP A 226 11.61 10.97 -3.93
CA ASP A 226 10.63 11.69 -3.11
C ASP A 226 9.21 11.49 -3.64
N GLN A 227 9.01 11.44 -4.96
CA GLN A 227 7.69 11.16 -5.53
C GLN A 227 7.18 9.76 -5.16
N VAL A 228 8.03 8.74 -5.28
CA VAL A 228 7.68 7.35 -4.88
C VAL A 228 7.40 7.29 -3.38
N THR A 229 8.28 7.88 -2.56
CA THR A 229 8.18 7.85 -1.09
C THR A 229 6.94 8.58 -0.58
N GLN A 230 6.58 9.73 -1.17
CA GLN A 230 5.34 10.44 -0.83
C GLN A 230 4.10 9.62 -1.13
N LEU A 231 4.09 8.88 -2.26
CA LEU A 231 2.97 7.98 -2.58
C LEU A 231 2.86 6.81 -1.59
N VAL A 232 3.99 6.17 -1.24
CA VAL A 232 4.03 5.12 -0.21
C VAL A 232 3.48 5.64 1.12
N ARG A 233 3.92 6.82 1.57
CA ARG A 233 3.45 7.47 2.80
C ARG A 233 1.95 7.78 2.74
N LYS A 234 1.48 8.34 1.62
CA LYS A 234 0.07 8.68 1.39
C LYS A 234 -0.82 7.44 1.47
N ILE A 235 -0.41 6.34 0.82
CA ILE A 235 -1.12 5.06 0.88
C ILE A 235 -1.08 4.49 2.31
N TYR A 236 0.07 4.50 2.98
CA TYR A 236 0.21 3.98 4.34
C TYR A 236 -0.74 4.64 5.33
N VAL A 237 -0.71 5.98 5.41
CA VAL A 237 -1.55 6.73 6.34
C VAL A 237 -3.02 6.70 5.91
N GLY A 238 -3.31 6.69 4.60
CA GLY A 238 -4.66 6.49 4.09
C GLY A 238 -5.24 5.11 4.46
N ALA A 239 -4.44 4.06 4.31
CA ALA A 239 -4.81 2.70 4.67
C ALA A 239 -5.03 2.58 6.18
N ALA A 240 -4.19 3.22 7.00
CA ALA A 240 -4.39 3.29 8.45
C ALA A 240 -5.70 4.00 8.82
N ALA A 241 -6.08 5.07 8.12
CA ALA A 241 -7.35 5.76 8.36
C ALA A 241 -8.57 4.89 8.00
N VAL A 242 -8.47 4.15 6.89
CA VAL A 242 -9.56 3.27 6.40
C VAL A 242 -9.65 1.96 7.20
N ARG A 243 -8.52 1.34 7.53
CA ARG A 243 -8.44 0.03 8.18
C ARG A 243 -7.11 -0.09 8.95
N PRO A 244 -7.03 0.37 10.22
CA PRO A 244 -5.80 0.38 11.02
C PRO A 244 -5.08 -0.98 11.17
N SER A 245 -5.78 -2.10 10.96
CA SER A 245 -5.20 -3.45 11.01
C SER A 245 -4.53 -3.89 9.70
N ILE A 246 -4.77 -3.21 8.58
CA ILE A 246 -4.26 -3.63 7.27
C ILE A 246 -2.74 -3.49 7.24
N VAL A 247 -2.05 -4.52 6.77
CA VAL A 247 -0.60 -4.55 6.60
C VAL A 247 -0.23 -3.91 5.27
N VAL A 248 0.72 -2.97 5.25
CA VAL A 248 1.31 -2.45 4.02
C VAL A 248 2.67 -3.12 3.79
N SER A 249 2.79 -3.80 2.66
CA SER A 249 3.99 -4.57 2.30
C SER A 249 4.42 -4.28 0.86
N ALA A 250 5.65 -4.64 0.51
CA ALA A 250 6.17 -4.41 -0.83
C ALA A 250 7.15 -5.49 -1.29
N ALA A 251 7.12 -5.80 -2.59
CA ALA A 251 8.17 -6.52 -3.31
C ALA A 251 9.32 -5.56 -3.60
N LEU A 252 10.50 -5.85 -3.04
CA LEU A 252 11.63 -4.90 -3.02
C LEU A 252 12.80 -5.38 -3.86
N ILE A 253 13.42 -4.46 -4.58
CA ILE A 253 14.53 -4.73 -5.49
C ILE A 253 15.80 -5.04 -4.70
N THR A 254 16.45 -6.11 -5.13
CA THR A 254 17.75 -6.54 -4.61
C THR A 254 18.78 -6.72 -5.73
N TRP A 255 18.62 -6.13 -6.92
CA TRP A 255 19.52 -6.41 -8.05
C TRP A 255 21.01 -6.23 -7.71
N ASN A 256 21.84 -7.15 -8.21
CA ASN A 256 23.27 -7.30 -7.90
C ASN A 256 23.55 -7.74 -6.45
N ASN A 257 24.80 -7.62 -6.01
CA ASN A 257 25.21 -8.00 -4.66
C ASN A 257 24.59 -7.08 -3.60
N GLY A 258 24.23 -7.64 -2.45
CA GLY A 258 23.70 -6.88 -1.32
C GLY A 258 24.77 -6.04 -0.63
N PRO A 259 24.40 -4.87 -0.06
CA PRO A 259 25.32 -4.04 0.70
C PRO A 259 25.89 -4.81 1.89
N VAL A 260 27.22 -4.81 2.03
CA VAL A 260 27.89 -5.39 3.21
C VAL A 260 27.98 -4.33 4.31
N ARG A 261 28.19 -3.08 3.93
CA ARG A 261 28.23 -1.91 4.83
C ARG A 261 27.06 -0.97 4.55
N ASP A 262 26.67 -0.20 5.55
CA ASP A 262 25.48 0.66 5.48
C ASP A 262 25.64 1.79 4.46
N GLU A 263 26.87 2.26 4.23
CA GLU A 263 27.18 3.33 3.27
C GLU A 263 27.00 2.88 1.80
N GLU A 264 27.01 1.57 1.55
CA GLU A 264 26.81 1.00 0.21
C GLU A 264 25.34 1.02 -0.22
N TRP A 265 24.39 1.24 0.70
CA TRP A 265 22.94 1.28 0.42
C TRP A 265 22.59 2.24 -0.73
N THR A 266 23.15 3.44 -0.72
CA THR A 266 22.85 4.48 -1.71
C THR A 266 23.42 4.15 -3.10
N ASN A 267 24.35 3.19 -3.20
CA ASN A 267 24.88 2.68 -4.46
C ASN A 267 24.09 1.46 -4.99
N SER A 268 23.20 0.88 -4.18
CA SER A 268 22.34 -0.23 -4.60
C SER A 268 21.44 0.15 -5.78
N ALA A 269 21.06 -0.83 -6.59
CA ALA A 269 20.15 -0.60 -7.70
C ALA A 269 18.79 -0.04 -7.24
N ALA A 270 18.28 -0.52 -6.10
CA ALA A 270 17.03 -0.05 -5.51
C ALA A 270 17.05 1.47 -5.30
N TYR A 271 18.07 1.99 -4.62
CA TYR A 271 18.17 3.41 -4.32
C TYR A 271 18.57 4.27 -5.52
N ARG A 272 19.59 3.83 -6.27
CA ARG A 272 20.27 4.66 -7.29
C ARG A 272 19.58 4.60 -8.65
N ALA A 273 19.08 3.43 -9.04
CA ALA A 273 18.67 3.16 -10.42
C ALA A 273 17.15 3.16 -10.62
N VAL A 274 16.40 2.65 -9.65
CA VAL A 274 14.93 2.55 -9.75
C VAL A 274 14.17 3.39 -8.71
N PHE A 275 14.90 4.09 -7.84
CA PHE A 275 14.37 5.06 -6.88
C PHE A 275 13.39 4.47 -5.85
N GLN A 276 13.62 3.20 -5.47
CA GLN A 276 12.87 2.46 -4.44
C GLN A 276 13.63 2.51 -3.10
N ASP A 277 13.52 3.61 -2.36
CA ASP A 277 14.21 3.79 -1.07
C ASP A 277 13.53 3.04 0.09
N TRP A 278 13.46 1.72 -0.05
CA TRP A 278 12.72 0.88 0.89
C TRP A 278 13.34 0.83 2.28
N ARG A 279 14.65 1.07 2.42
CA ARG A 279 15.30 1.24 3.73
C ARG A 279 14.72 2.46 4.43
N GLY A 280 14.64 3.61 3.76
CA GLY A 280 14.02 4.82 4.30
C GLY A 280 12.55 4.62 4.68
N TRP A 281 11.79 3.83 3.90
CA TRP A 281 10.39 3.52 4.22
C TRP A 281 10.24 2.69 5.49
N MET A 282 11.18 1.76 5.75
CA MET A 282 11.23 0.98 6.98
C MET A 282 11.65 1.85 8.18
N GLU A 283 12.66 2.71 8.01
CA GLU A 283 13.13 3.66 9.03
C GLU A 283 12.02 4.64 9.46
N GLU A 284 11.30 5.21 8.50
CA GLU A 284 10.16 6.08 8.78
C GLU A 284 8.95 5.30 9.34
N GLY A 285 8.88 4.00 9.02
CA GLY A 285 7.80 3.12 9.41
C GLY A 285 6.52 3.32 8.61
N ILE A 286 6.67 3.60 7.31
CA ILE A 286 5.58 3.68 6.30
C ILE A 286 5.51 2.41 5.44
N LEU A 287 6.29 1.39 5.81
CA LEU A 287 6.21 0.02 5.31
C LEU A 287 6.18 -0.91 6.51
N ASP A 288 5.12 -1.71 6.66
CA ASP A 288 5.00 -2.62 7.80
C ASP A 288 5.84 -3.88 7.60
N LEU A 289 5.84 -4.39 6.37
CA LEU A 289 6.46 -5.65 6.01
C LEU A 289 7.27 -5.52 4.72
N ALA A 290 8.59 -5.52 4.83
CA ALA A 290 9.48 -5.61 3.69
C ALA A 290 9.52 -7.05 3.15
N ILE A 291 9.31 -7.24 1.85
CA ILE A 291 9.49 -8.54 1.19
C ILE A 291 10.47 -8.42 0.01
N PRO A 292 11.79 -8.30 0.27
CA PRO A 292 12.79 -8.20 -0.79
C PRO A 292 12.87 -9.47 -1.63
N MET A 293 12.96 -9.28 -2.94
CA MET A 293 12.98 -10.33 -3.95
C MET A 293 14.38 -10.91 -4.12
N VAL A 294 14.86 -11.65 -3.12
CA VAL A 294 16.23 -12.21 -3.05
C VAL A 294 16.38 -13.43 -4.00
N TYR A 295 16.10 -13.21 -5.28
CA TYR A 295 15.95 -14.25 -6.30
C TYR A 295 17.30 -14.61 -6.92
N TYR A 296 17.96 -15.58 -6.31
CA TYR A 296 19.28 -16.03 -6.71
C TYR A 296 19.34 -17.55 -6.73
N ALA A 297 19.93 -18.09 -7.81
CA ALA A 297 20.19 -19.52 -7.92
C ALA A 297 21.33 -19.92 -6.97
N ARG A 298 21.03 -20.76 -5.98
CA ARG A 298 21.98 -21.23 -4.98
C ARG A 298 23.09 -22.08 -5.57
N SER A 299 22.82 -22.83 -6.63
CA SER A 299 23.79 -23.63 -7.37
C SER A 299 24.93 -22.81 -7.98
N ASN A 300 24.76 -21.49 -8.15
CA ASN A 300 25.80 -20.58 -8.60
C ASN A 300 26.50 -19.90 -7.40
N GLU A 301 27.81 -20.10 -7.25
CA GLU A 301 28.57 -19.59 -6.11
C GLU A 301 28.50 -18.07 -5.95
N ARG A 302 28.54 -17.32 -7.05
CA ARG A 302 28.42 -15.85 -7.01
C ARG A 302 27.05 -15.43 -6.48
N TYR A 303 25.99 -16.04 -6.99
CA TYR A 303 24.61 -15.71 -6.62
C TYR A 303 24.25 -16.18 -5.22
N ARG A 304 24.84 -17.29 -4.74
CA ARG A 304 24.81 -17.67 -3.33
C ARG A 304 25.33 -16.54 -2.44
N GLY A 305 26.51 -15.99 -2.74
CA GLY A 305 27.06 -14.88 -1.97
C GLY A 305 26.14 -13.64 -1.97
N TRP A 306 25.50 -13.35 -3.10
CA TRP A 306 24.55 -12.23 -3.21
C TRP A 306 23.29 -12.46 -2.36
N TYR A 307 22.74 -13.67 -2.38
CA TYR A 307 21.62 -14.07 -1.53
C TYR A 307 21.94 -13.82 -0.05
N GLU A 308 23.08 -14.35 0.41
CA GLU A 308 23.45 -14.26 1.81
C GLU A 308 23.71 -12.82 2.26
N ASN A 309 24.37 -12.00 1.43
CA ASN A 309 24.61 -10.60 1.74
C ASN A 309 23.30 -9.81 1.84
N TRP A 310 22.35 -10.03 0.92
CA TRP A 310 21.04 -9.40 1.00
C TRP A 310 20.28 -9.81 2.25
N VAL A 311 20.17 -11.11 2.54
CA VAL A 311 19.48 -11.58 3.74
C VAL A 311 20.10 -10.96 5.00
N ARG A 312 21.43 -10.97 5.15
CA ARG A 312 22.11 -10.34 6.29
C ARG A 312 21.84 -8.83 6.37
N PHE A 313 21.84 -8.13 5.24
CA PHE A 313 21.54 -6.70 5.19
C PHE A 313 20.11 -6.42 5.64
N ILE A 314 19.12 -7.10 5.06
CA ILE A 314 17.69 -6.96 5.35
C ILE A 314 17.42 -7.18 6.84
N LEU A 315 17.98 -8.25 7.42
CA LEU A 315 17.73 -8.60 8.82
C LEU A 315 18.36 -7.63 9.83
N ARG A 316 19.36 -6.83 9.42
CA ARG A 316 19.91 -5.72 10.23
C ARG A 316 19.10 -4.44 10.13
N HIS A 317 18.30 -4.26 9.07
CA HIS A 317 17.67 -2.99 8.69
C HIS A 317 16.13 -3.06 8.77
N GLN A 318 15.61 -3.56 9.90
CA GLN A 318 14.15 -3.70 10.10
C GLN A 318 13.51 -2.52 10.85
N TYR A 319 14.26 -1.75 11.63
CA TYR A 319 13.80 -0.46 12.23
C TYR A 319 12.46 -0.50 12.99
N GLY A 320 12.25 -1.54 13.82
CA GLY A 320 10.98 -1.72 14.52
C GLY A 320 9.82 -2.18 13.64
N ARG A 321 10.09 -2.45 12.36
CA ARG A 321 9.24 -3.15 11.40
C ARG A 321 9.72 -4.59 11.22
N ARG A 322 9.17 -5.32 10.24
CA ARG A 322 9.53 -6.72 9.99
C ARG A 322 9.84 -6.99 8.53
N ALA A 323 10.65 -8.03 8.29
CA ALA A 323 11.00 -8.49 6.96
C ALA A 323 10.67 -9.97 6.75
N VAL A 324 10.20 -10.29 5.54
CA VAL A 324 10.02 -11.64 5.01
C VAL A 324 10.97 -11.80 3.82
N ILE A 325 11.69 -12.91 3.74
CA ILE A 325 12.62 -13.12 2.63
C ILE A 325 11.86 -13.68 1.42
N GLY A 326 11.85 -12.92 0.32
CA GLY A 326 11.34 -13.39 -0.96
C GLY A 326 12.31 -14.39 -1.58
N VAL A 327 11.92 -15.66 -1.65
CA VAL A 327 12.72 -16.77 -2.17
C VAL A 327 12.35 -17.02 -3.63
N GLY A 328 13.33 -16.95 -4.52
CA GLY A 328 13.14 -17.26 -5.94
C GLY A 328 13.16 -18.78 -6.19
N ASN A 329 12.17 -19.51 -5.69
CA ASN A 329 12.10 -20.97 -5.79
C ASN A 329 12.11 -21.46 -7.25
N TYR A 330 11.51 -20.72 -8.18
CA TYR A 330 11.58 -20.99 -9.63
C TYR A 330 13.00 -21.08 -10.21
N LEU A 331 14.03 -20.53 -9.53
CA LEU A 331 15.43 -20.59 -9.94
C LEU A 331 16.21 -21.76 -9.34
N ASN A 332 15.61 -22.50 -8.41
CA ASN A 332 16.29 -23.43 -7.52
C ASN A 332 15.64 -24.83 -7.56
N SER A 333 16.39 -25.86 -7.15
CA SER A 333 15.79 -27.16 -6.82
C SER A 333 15.02 -27.08 -5.49
N ILE A 334 14.33 -28.16 -5.11
CA ILE A 334 13.68 -28.25 -3.80
C ILE A 334 14.72 -28.13 -2.68
N GLU A 335 15.84 -28.83 -2.81
CA GLU A 335 16.93 -28.86 -1.82
C GLU A 335 17.58 -27.48 -1.67
N ASP A 336 17.86 -26.81 -2.78
CA ASP A 336 18.44 -25.46 -2.77
C ASP A 336 17.47 -24.43 -2.18
N THR A 337 16.16 -24.58 -2.44
CA THR A 337 15.11 -23.77 -1.84
C THR A 337 15.07 -23.98 -0.32
N ILE A 338 15.09 -25.24 0.14
CA ILE A 338 15.14 -25.59 1.57
C ILE A 338 16.38 -24.99 2.24
N TYR A 339 17.54 -25.06 1.60
CA TYR A 339 18.77 -24.42 2.10
C TYR A 339 18.59 -22.91 2.30
N GLN A 340 18.02 -22.22 1.30
CA GLN A 340 17.77 -20.79 1.38
C GLN A 340 16.80 -20.44 2.52
N ILE A 341 15.73 -21.22 2.72
CA ILE A 341 14.82 -21.05 3.86
C ILE A 341 15.57 -21.23 5.18
N GLY A 342 16.43 -22.25 5.29
CA GLY A 342 17.29 -22.47 6.45
C GLY A 342 18.14 -21.24 6.77
N PHE A 343 18.85 -20.71 5.78
CA PHE A 343 19.68 -19.52 5.93
C PHE A 343 18.86 -18.27 6.33
N ALA A 344 17.69 -18.06 5.72
CA ALA A 344 16.81 -16.95 6.08
C ALA A 344 16.33 -17.01 7.55
N ARG A 345 16.18 -18.22 8.10
CA ARG A 345 15.77 -18.45 9.49
C ARG A 345 16.92 -18.33 10.49
N GLU A 346 18.17 -18.41 10.05
CA GLU A 346 19.33 -18.33 10.94
C GLU A 346 19.27 -17.06 11.80
N GLY A 347 19.43 -17.24 13.11
CA GLY A 347 19.36 -16.14 14.09
C GLY A 347 17.95 -15.62 14.40
N GLY A 348 16.88 -16.20 13.85
CA GLY A 348 15.49 -15.96 14.27
C GLY A 348 14.94 -14.55 14.00
N LYS A 349 15.57 -13.79 13.10
CA LYS A 349 15.18 -12.38 12.83
C LYS A 349 14.17 -12.20 11.70
N ALA A 350 14.16 -13.09 10.72
CA ALA A 350 13.15 -13.05 9.65
C ALA A 350 11.77 -13.34 10.25
N LEU A 351 10.73 -12.65 9.77
CA LEU A 351 9.35 -13.00 10.09
C LEU A 351 8.93 -14.32 9.42
N GLY A 352 9.62 -14.68 8.33
CA GLY A 352 9.42 -15.90 7.59
C GLY A 352 9.87 -15.77 6.14
N VAL A 353 9.28 -16.56 5.24
CA VAL A 353 9.62 -16.62 3.80
C VAL A 353 8.39 -16.46 2.92
N ASN A 354 8.60 -15.95 1.71
CA ASN A 354 7.58 -15.86 0.68
C ASN A 354 8.13 -16.35 -0.67
N PHE A 355 7.44 -17.29 -1.30
CA PHE A 355 7.90 -17.96 -2.51
C PHE A 355 7.46 -17.20 -3.77
N PHE A 356 8.40 -16.98 -4.70
CA PHE A 356 8.10 -16.56 -6.06
C PHE A 356 8.37 -17.69 -7.05
N SER A 357 7.35 -18.31 -7.66
CA SER A 357 5.92 -18.06 -7.44
C SER A 357 5.18 -19.33 -7.03
N TYR A 358 3.90 -19.15 -6.67
CA TYR A 358 2.94 -20.25 -6.56
C TYR A 358 2.93 -21.09 -7.84
N ALA A 359 2.95 -20.47 -9.02
CA ALA A 359 2.85 -21.18 -10.28
C ALA A 359 4.17 -21.85 -10.68
N ALA A 360 5.27 -21.09 -10.78
CA ALA A 360 6.58 -21.64 -11.12
C ALA A 360 7.28 -22.11 -9.84
N THR A 361 7.13 -23.39 -9.52
CA THR A 361 7.47 -23.95 -8.21
C THR A 361 8.96 -24.27 -8.03
N ARG A 362 9.63 -24.81 -9.05
CA ARG A 362 11.06 -25.10 -9.01
C ARG A 362 11.66 -25.09 -10.40
N ARG A 363 12.98 -25.03 -10.44
CA ARG A 363 13.73 -25.23 -11.69
C ARG A 363 13.83 -26.72 -12.03
N GLU A 364 13.62 -27.05 -13.29
CA GLU A 364 13.84 -28.39 -13.85
C GLU A 364 14.72 -28.27 -15.10
N GLY A 365 16.03 -28.44 -14.92
CA GLY A 365 17.00 -28.18 -15.99
C GLY A 365 16.94 -26.73 -16.49
N THR A 366 16.48 -26.55 -17.72
CA THR A 366 16.29 -25.23 -18.36
C THR A 366 14.86 -24.70 -18.28
N GLU A 367 13.90 -25.49 -17.79
CA GLU A 367 12.49 -25.13 -17.69
C GLU A 367 12.03 -24.94 -16.23
N TYR A 368 10.78 -24.54 -16.06
CA TYR A 368 10.12 -24.41 -14.76
C TYR A 368 9.09 -25.52 -14.59
N ALA A 369 9.12 -26.20 -13.44
CA ALA A 369 8.02 -27.08 -13.06
C ALA A 369 6.84 -26.22 -12.58
N MET A 370 5.75 -26.26 -13.34
CA MET A 370 4.53 -25.50 -13.05
C MET A 370 3.63 -26.29 -12.10
N HIS A 371 3.23 -25.67 -10.99
CA HIS A 371 2.32 -26.25 -9.99
C HIS A 371 2.71 -27.66 -9.52
N ASP A 372 4.01 -27.92 -9.33
CA ASP A 372 4.52 -29.24 -8.93
C ASP A 372 3.99 -29.61 -7.53
N GLU A 373 3.08 -30.59 -7.49
CA GLU A 373 2.51 -31.14 -6.25
C GLU A 373 3.61 -31.69 -5.31
N GLY A 374 4.72 -32.19 -5.87
CA GLY A 374 5.90 -32.62 -5.12
C GLY A 374 6.60 -31.47 -4.40
N PHE A 375 6.66 -30.28 -5.01
CA PHE A 375 7.24 -29.09 -4.35
C PHE A 375 6.40 -28.68 -3.15
N TYR A 376 5.07 -28.55 -3.30
CA TYR A 376 4.22 -28.16 -2.18
C TYR A 376 4.31 -29.18 -1.04
N LYS A 377 4.26 -30.47 -1.35
CA LYS A 377 4.44 -31.51 -0.34
C LYS A 377 5.79 -31.41 0.37
N ALA A 378 6.88 -31.21 -0.37
CA ALA A 378 8.21 -31.08 0.21
C ALA A 378 8.33 -29.87 1.16
N MET A 379 7.69 -28.74 0.82
CA MET A 379 7.61 -27.59 1.73
C MET A 379 6.82 -27.94 2.99
N GLY A 380 5.69 -28.63 2.86
CA GLY A 380 4.89 -29.08 3.99
C GLY A 380 5.65 -30.02 4.92
N ASP A 381 6.37 -31.00 4.35
CA ASP A 381 7.23 -31.93 5.09
C ASP A 381 8.36 -31.17 5.82
N TYR A 382 8.99 -30.20 5.17
CA TYR A 382 10.07 -29.39 5.76
C TYR A 382 9.58 -28.46 6.87
N PHE A 383 8.44 -27.79 6.67
CA PHE A 383 7.87 -26.88 7.65
C PHE A 383 7.24 -27.58 8.85
N GLY A 384 6.86 -28.85 8.70
CA GLY A 384 6.13 -29.58 9.72
C GLY A 384 4.70 -29.03 9.87
N PRO A 385 4.12 -29.03 11.09
CA PRO A 385 2.72 -28.65 11.27
C PRO A 385 2.43 -27.20 10.83
N PRO A 386 1.18 -26.91 10.42
CA PRO A 386 0.76 -25.55 10.12
C PRO A 386 0.85 -24.67 11.37
N VAL A 387 1.24 -23.41 11.17
CA VAL A 387 1.34 -22.38 12.21
C VAL A 387 0.56 -21.14 11.78
N PRO A 388 0.04 -20.32 12.71
CA PRO A 388 -0.60 -19.06 12.35
C PRO A 388 0.40 -18.10 11.71
N ALA A 389 -0.11 -17.21 10.85
CA ALA A 389 0.66 -16.07 10.37
C ALA A 389 0.97 -15.14 11.56
N PRO A 390 2.19 -14.57 11.65
CA PRO A 390 2.56 -13.70 12.76
C PRO A 390 1.75 -12.42 12.80
N GLU A 391 1.40 -11.99 14.00
CA GLU A 391 0.90 -10.64 14.22
C GLU A 391 2.05 -9.63 14.20
N LEU A 392 1.75 -8.42 13.73
CA LEU A 392 2.66 -7.28 13.82
C LEU A 392 2.25 -6.46 15.05
N PRO A 393 3.11 -6.31 16.08
CA PRO A 393 2.72 -5.71 17.35
C PRO A 393 2.04 -4.34 17.20
N TRP A 394 2.57 -3.47 16.34
CA TRP A 394 2.02 -2.13 16.11
C TRP A 394 0.71 -2.10 15.31
N LYS A 395 0.27 -3.23 14.74
CA LYS A 395 -1.06 -3.38 14.12
C LYS A 395 -2.11 -3.88 15.11
N VAL A 396 -1.69 -4.49 16.21
CA VAL A 396 -2.55 -4.98 17.30
C VAL A 396 -2.63 -3.93 18.41
N GLU A 397 -1.49 -3.58 18.98
CA GLU A 397 -1.31 -2.57 20.02
C GLU A 397 -0.82 -1.26 19.38
N ARG A 398 -1.78 -0.39 19.05
CA ARG A 398 -1.51 0.86 18.34
C ARG A 398 -1.20 1.96 19.35
N THR A 399 0.07 2.20 19.61
CA THR A 399 0.53 3.20 20.61
C THR A 399 0.87 4.57 20.02
N VAL A 400 0.74 4.72 18.70
CA VAL A 400 1.00 5.98 17.97
C VAL A 400 -0.20 6.35 17.12
N GLY A 401 -0.31 7.63 16.78
CA GLY A 401 -1.25 8.12 15.78
C GLY A 401 -0.56 8.57 14.49
N HIS A 402 -1.36 9.04 13.53
CA HIS A 402 -0.87 9.59 12.27
C HIS A 402 -1.56 10.92 11.96
N LEU A 403 -0.95 11.70 11.06
CA LEU A 403 -1.55 12.91 10.49
C LEU A 403 -1.57 12.78 8.98
N ARG A 404 -2.66 13.24 8.36
CA ARG A 404 -2.74 13.51 6.93
C ARG A 404 -3.51 14.80 6.66
N GLY A 405 -3.36 15.32 5.46
CA GLY A 405 -4.22 16.39 4.95
C GLY A 405 -3.89 16.74 3.51
N ALA A 406 -4.66 17.67 2.97
CA ALA A 406 -4.42 18.32 1.70
C ALA A 406 -4.49 19.85 1.86
N ILE A 407 -3.71 20.56 1.06
CA ILE A 407 -3.62 22.02 1.08
C ILE A 407 -4.01 22.54 -0.30
N VAL A 408 -5.01 23.41 -0.32
CA VAL A 408 -5.55 24.01 -1.55
C VAL A 408 -5.71 25.52 -1.38
N ASN A 409 -5.69 26.27 -2.49
CA ASN A 409 -6.00 27.70 -2.49
C ASN A 409 -7.52 27.97 -2.57
N GLY A 410 -7.92 29.25 -2.53
CA GLY A 410 -9.32 29.68 -2.66
C GLY A 410 -10.03 29.25 -3.95
N ASP A 411 -9.27 28.85 -4.97
CA ASP A 411 -9.77 28.33 -6.23
C ASP A 411 -9.70 26.79 -6.31
N LEU A 412 -9.39 26.13 -5.20
CA LEU A 412 -9.21 24.68 -5.07
C LEU A 412 -8.08 24.10 -5.93
N GLU A 413 -7.05 24.90 -6.21
CA GLU A 413 -5.81 24.39 -6.78
C GLU A 413 -4.91 23.84 -5.68
N PRO A 414 -4.36 22.62 -5.83
CA PRO A 414 -3.47 22.07 -4.82
C PRO A 414 -2.13 22.80 -4.76
N LEU A 415 -1.63 23.00 -3.54
CA LEU A 415 -0.31 23.60 -3.32
C LEU A 415 0.78 22.54 -3.40
N ASP A 416 1.53 22.52 -4.48
CA ASP A 416 2.62 21.57 -4.74
C ASP A 416 3.94 21.99 -4.07
N TRP A 417 4.67 21.02 -3.52
CA TRP A 417 6.03 21.16 -2.98
C TRP A 417 6.18 22.19 -1.84
N VAL A 418 5.11 22.47 -1.12
CA VAL A 418 5.12 23.39 0.02
C VAL A 418 5.57 22.66 1.28
N GLU A 419 6.44 23.29 2.06
CA GLU A 419 6.88 22.74 3.33
C GLU A 419 5.76 22.78 4.37
N VAL A 420 5.55 21.64 5.02
CA VAL A 420 4.62 21.46 6.12
C VAL A 420 5.43 21.18 7.37
N ARG A 421 5.33 22.07 8.36
CA ARG A 421 6.05 21.96 9.61
C ARG A 421 5.11 21.52 10.73
N LEU A 422 5.51 20.49 11.45
CA LEU A 422 4.77 19.94 12.58
C LEU A 422 5.61 20.10 13.85
N THR A 423 5.06 20.79 14.85
CA THR A 423 5.71 21.03 16.15
C THR A 423 4.93 20.35 17.27
N ASP A 424 5.59 19.54 18.09
CA ASP A 424 4.98 18.90 19.26
C ASP A 424 5.05 19.77 20.52
N ARG A 425 4.55 19.26 21.64
CA ARG A 425 4.54 19.97 22.94
C ARG A 425 5.95 20.24 23.48
N ASP A 426 6.93 19.42 23.12
CA ASP A 426 8.32 19.53 23.55
C ASP A 426 9.14 20.39 22.57
N SER A 427 8.46 21.14 21.70
CA SER A 427 9.06 21.96 20.64
C SER A 427 9.90 21.18 19.62
N ARG A 428 9.74 19.86 19.53
CA ARG A 428 10.38 19.04 18.48
C ARG A 428 9.66 19.28 17.17
N VAL A 429 10.45 19.45 16.11
CA VAL A 429 9.97 19.78 14.77
C VAL A 429 10.16 18.60 13.84
N ARG A 430 9.11 18.23 13.10
CA ARG A 430 9.18 17.37 11.92
C ARG A 430 8.70 18.16 10.70
N THR A 431 9.28 17.90 9.55
CA THR A 431 8.85 18.50 8.29
C THR A 431 8.57 17.44 7.24
N THR A 432 7.64 17.76 6.34
CA THR A 432 7.43 17.08 5.06
C THR A 432 7.11 18.14 4.01
N ARG A 433 6.97 17.74 2.76
CA ARG A 433 6.38 18.57 1.72
C ARG A 433 5.05 18.00 1.26
N THR A 434 4.23 18.85 0.64
CA THR A 434 3.05 18.42 -0.10
C THR A 434 3.43 17.76 -1.42
N ASP A 435 2.67 16.73 -1.82
CA ASP A 435 2.72 16.16 -3.16
C ASP A 435 2.05 17.09 -4.19
N GLY A 436 2.06 16.70 -5.46
CA GLY A 436 1.47 17.50 -6.53
C GLY A 436 -0.05 17.58 -6.51
N CYS A 437 -0.71 16.82 -5.62
CA CYS A 437 -2.14 16.93 -5.30
C CYS A 437 -2.35 17.72 -4.01
N GLY A 438 -1.33 18.41 -3.48
CA GLY A 438 -1.38 19.18 -2.25
C GLY A 438 -1.42 18.33 -0.98
N ALA A 439 -1.30 17.00 -1.10
CA ALA A 439 -1.44 16.08 0.02
C ALA A 439 -0.14 15.95 0.82
N TYR A 440 -0.25 15.84 2.14
CA TYR A 440 0.87 15.61 3.04
C TYR A 440 0.48 14.60 4.13
N ALA A 441 1.47 13.98 4.76
CA ALA A 441 1.25 13.07 5.85
C ALA A 441 2.46 12.96 6.77
N PHE A 442 2.21 12.58 8.02
CA PHE A 442 3.21 12.19 9.00
C PHE A 442 2.75 10.87 9.64
N ALA A 443 3.62 9.87 9.63
CA ALA A 443 3.37 8.60 10.28
C ALA A 443 4.02 8.54 11.67
N ASN A 444 3.50 7.65 12.52
CA ASN A 444 4.14 7.25 13.79
C ASN A 444 4.42 8.45 14.71
N LEU A 445 3.37 9.25 14.94
CA LEU A 445 3.39 10.38 15.85
C LEU A 445 3.00 9.92 17.25
N PRO A 446 3.81 10.23 18.29
CA PRO A 446 3.35 10.08 19.67
C PRO A 446 2.02 10.80 19.89
N PRO A 447 1.12 10.25 20.71
CA PRO A 447 -0.13 10.92 21.08
C PRO A 447 0.17 12.27 21.76
N GLY A 448 -0.59 13.30 21.41
CA GLY A 448 -0.33 14.63 21.94
C GLY A 448 -0.98 15.76 21.16
N ARG A 449 -0.72 16.99 21.62
CA ARG A 449 -1.14 18.21 20.92
C ARG A 449 -0.02 18.63 19.98
N TYR A 450 -0.39 18.96 18.75
CA TYR A 450 0.53 19.40 17.72
C TYR A 450 0.09 20.73 17.12
N ARG A 451 1.08 21.53 16.72
CA ARG A 451 0.88 22.71 15.87
C ARG A 451 1.41 22.40 14.46
N LEU A 452 0.52 22.46 13.49
CA LEU A 452 0.82 22.44 12.07
C LEU A 452 1.07 23.88 11.61
N GLN A 453 2.10 24.12 10.81
CA GLN A 453 2.42 25.40 10.21
C GLN A 453 2.74 25.24 8.72
N VAL A 454 2.12 26.07 7.90
CA VAL A 454 2.32 26.15 6.44
C VAL A 454 2.31 27.61 6.03
N GLY A 455 3.49 28.19 5.79
CA GLY A 455 3.63 29.64 5.67
C GLY A 455 3.06 30.35 6.91
N GLU A 456 2.14 31.28 6.69
CA GLU A 456 1.44 32.03 7.75
C GLU A 456 0.24 31.27 8.37
N ILE A 457 -0.16 30.13 7.78
CA ILE A 457 -1.29 29.35 8.27
C ILE A 457 -0.81 28.46 9.40
N ASP A 458 -1.50 28.52 10.53
CA ASP A 458 -1.32 27.60 11.63
C ASP A 458 -2.62 26.89 12.01
N SER A 459 -2.47 25.63 12.46
CA SER A 459 -3.58 24.83 12.96
C SER A 459 -3.10 23.98 14.12
N VAL A 460 -3.96 23.80 15.11
CA VAL A 460 -3.66 23.06 16.33
C VAL A 460 -4.65 21.93 16.50
N PHE A 461 -4.16 20.72 16.70
CA PHE A 461 -4.98 19.52 16.75
C PHE A 461 -4.38 18.47 17.70
N LEU A 462 -5.14 17.41 17.94
CA LEU A 462 -4.71 16.27 18.75
C LEU A 462 -4.38 15.08 17.84
N VAL A 463 -3.28 14.40 18.15
CA VAL A 463 -2.96 13.06 17.68
C VAL A 463 -3.35 12.09 18.78
N SER A 464 -4.08 11.04 18.42
CA SER A 464 -4.54 9.99 19.34
C SER A 464 -4.00 8.63 18.90
N GLU A 465 -3.80 7.74 19.87
CA GLU A 465 -3.37 6.35 19.65
C GLU A 465 -4.29 5.63 18.65
N GLY A 466 -3.68 4.99 17.64
CA GLY A 466 -4.38 4.19 16.65
C GLY A 466 -5.29 4.95 15.69
N LEU A 467 -5.33 6.29 15.76
CA LEU A 467 -6.15 7.13 14.89
C LEU A 467 -5.31 7.95 13.91
N VAL A 468 -5.96 8.35 12.82
CA VAL A 468 -5.40 9.28 11.84
C VAL A 468 -6.14 10.61 11.94
N SER A 469 -5.43 11.64 12.39
CA SER A 469 -5.93 13.02 12.38
C SER A 469 -5.92 13.52 10.92
N THR A 470 -7.04 14.06 10.46
CA THR A 470 -7.16 14.66 9.11
C THR A 470 -7.28 16.17 9.25
N VAL A 471 -6.32 16.92 8.71
CA VAL A 471 -6.28 18.39 8.77
C VAL A 471 -6.11 18.94 7.37
N ASN A 472 -7.22 19.22 6.69
CA ASN A 472 -7.18 19.87 5.39
C ASN A 472 -7.12 21.39 5.57
N LEU A 473 -6.35 22.07 4.72
CA LEU A 473 -6.11 23.50 4.82
C LEU A 473 -6.53 24.21 3.53
N LEU A 474 -7.16 25.37 3.71
CA LEU A 474 -7.52 26.31 2.66
C LEU A 474 -6.77 27.61 2.94
N THR A 475 -5.96 28.08 1.98
CA THR A 475 -5.10 29.26 2.21
C THR A 475 -5.86 30.58 2.15
N ASP A 476 -6.94 30.65 1.37
CA ASP A 476 -7.85 31.80 1.29
C ASP A 476 -9.23 31.38 1.82
N ARG A 477 -9.62 31.95 2.96
CA ARG A 477 -10.83 31.57 3.68
C ARG A 477 -11.98 32.56 3.50
N GLU A 478 -11.85 33.59 2.67
CA GLU A 478 -12.92 34.59 2.48
C GLU A 478 -14.21 33.98 1.94
N LYS A 479 -14.06 32.96 1.08
CA LYS A 479 -15.17 32.23 0.45
C LYS A 479 -15.66 31.03 1.29
N LEU A 480 -15.04 30.74 2.43
CA LEU A 480 -15.29 29.51 3.18
C LEU A 480 -16.65 29.55 3.89
N VAL A 481 -17.49 28.58 3.57
CA VAL A 481 -18.71 28.27 4.31
C VAL A 481 -18.48 26.97 5.07
N SER A 482 -18.77 26.97 6.37
CA SER A 482 -18.42 25.84 7.23
C SER A 482 -19.33 24.64 6.98
N ASN A 483 -20.65 24.84 7.02
CA ASN A 483 -21.64 23.77 6.89
C ASN A 483 -22.55 23.99 5.68
N ILE A 484 -23.09 22.90 5.14
CA ILE A 484 -24.12 22.96 4.10
C ILE A 484 -25.37 23.70 4.63
N ASP A 485 -25.63 23.58 5.94
CA ASP A 485 -26.72 24.27 6.63
C ASP A 485 -26.68 25.80 6.52
N ASP A 486 -25.49 26.38 6.32
CA ASP A 486 -25.29 27.83 6.30
C ASP A 486 -25.53 28.43 4.90
N LEU A 487 -25.61 27.60 3.85
CA LEU A 487 -25.77 28.04 2.45
C LEU A 487 -27.01 28.92 2.21
N PRO A 488 -28.19 28.68 2.80
CA PRO A 488 -29.35 29.56 2.61
C PRO A 488 -29.12 31.01 3.08
N GLY A 489 -28.18 31.22 4.00
CA GLY A 489 -27.78 32.56 4.47
C GLY A 489 -26.81 33.28 3.53
N VAL A 490 -26.25 32.58 2.54
CA VAL A 490 -25.30 33.14 1.58
C VAL A 490 -26.04 33.84 0.44
N LYS A 491 -25.65 35.08 0.14
CA LYS A 491 -26.22 35.84 -0.98
C LYS A 491 -26.04 35.06 -2.30
N LYS A 492 -27.14 34.91 -3.05
CA LYS A 492 -27.13 34.27 -4.38
C LYS A 492 -26.07 34.92 -5.29
N GLY A 493 -25.28 34.09 -5.97
CA GLY A 493 -24.19 34.52 -6.85
C GLY A 493 -22.85 34.80 -6.16
N SER A 494 -22.77 34.73 -4.82
CA SER A 494 -21.48 34.80 -4.11
C SER A 494 -20.65 33.53 -4.36
N ASP A 495 -19.32 33.68 -4.39
CA ASP A 495 -18.40 32.53 -4.40
C ASP A 495 -18.45 31.80 -3.06
N VAL A 496 -18.57 30.49 -3.13
CA VAL A 496 -18.65 29.60 -1.97
C VAL A 496 -17.59 28.51 -2.12
N VAL A 497 -16.83 28.30 -1.05
CA VAL A 497 -15.98 27.15 -0.85
C VAL A 497 -16.50 26.33 0.33
N LEU A 498 -16.74 25.05 0.10
CA LEU A 498 -17.04 24.07 1.13
C LEU A 498 -15.86 23.12 1.26
N MET A 499 -15.27 23.02 2.45
CA MET A 499 -14.21 22.05 2.75
C MET A 499 -14.78 20.82 3.45
N ASP A 500 -14.04 19.70 3.35
CA ASP A 500 -14.27 18.48 4.14
C ASP A 500 -15.67 17.88 4.00
N LYS A 501 -16.22 17.89 2.78
CA LYS A 501 -17.51 17.26 2.50
C LYS A 501 -17.32 15.80 2.13
N ARG A 502 -18.09 14.92 2.74
CA ARG A 502 -18.03 13.48 2.50
C ARG A 502 -18.91 13.13 1.31
N VAL A 503 -18.36 12.44 0.32
CA VAL A 503 -19.12 11.87 -0.79
C VAL A 503 -19.96 10.71 -0.26
N VAL A 504 -21.28 10.81 -0.39
CA VAL A 504 -22.24 9.77 -0.03
C VAL A 504 -22.55 8.90 -1.24
N PHE A 505 -22.64 9.54 -2.40
CA PHE A 505 -22.95 8.91 -3.68
C PHE A 505 -22.28 9.69 -4.81
N ALA A 506 -21.84 8.97 -5.83
CA ALA A 506 -21.27 9.55 -7.04
C ALA A 506 -21.80 8.79 -8.25
N ASP A 507 -22.43 9.53 -9.16
CA ASP A 507 -22.88 9.03 -10.46
C ASP A 507 -21.90 9.54 -11.53
N VAL A 508 -21.10 8.61 -12.04
CA VAL A 508 -20.08 8.90 -13.05
C VAL A 508 -20.71 9.23 -14.40
N GLU A 509 -21.86 8.64 -14.73
CA GLU A 509 -22.53 8.81 -16.02
C GLU A 509 -23.24 10.16 -16.09
N LEU A 510 -23.98 10.51 -15.02
CA LEU A 510 -24.65 11.81 -14.90
C LEU A 510 -23.68 12.94 -14.54
N GLY A 511 -22.48 12.61 -14.05
CA GLY A 511 -21.51 13.59 -13.55
C GLY A 511 -22.07 14.36 -12.36
N GLN A 512 -22.69 13.64 -11.41
CA GLN A 512 -23.29 14.22 -10.20
C GLN A 512 -22.74 13.53 -8.97
N ILE A 513 -22.58 14.28 -7.89
CA ILE A 513 -22.25 13.75 -6.58
C ILE A 513 -23.21 14.28 -5.54
N ILE A 514 -23.44 13.47 -4.51
CA ILE A 514 -24.15 13.86 -3.29
C ILE A 514 -23.12 13.88 -2.18
N VAL A 515 -23.00 15.02 -1.50
CA VAL A 515 -22.10 15.19 -0.37
C VAL A 515 -22.85 15.56 0.91
N GLU A 516 -22.22 15.31 2.06
CA GLU A 516 -22.70 15.71 3.38
C GLU A 516 -21.58 16.30 4.24
N ASP A 517 -21.95 17.02 5.30
CA ASP A 517 -21.03 17.46 6.35
C ASP A 517 -20.51 16.27 7.17
N LEU A 518 -19.29 16.37 7.72
CA LEU A 518 -18.74 15.31 8.59
C LEU A 518 -19.56 15.10 9.86
N MET A 519 -20.22 16.16 10.34
CA MET A 519 -21.19 16.14 11.43
C MET A 519 -22.42 16.93 10.98
N GLY A 520 -23.48 16.24 10.57
CA GLY A 520 -24.71 16.86 10.09
C GLY A 520 -25.58 15.85 9.33
N SER A 521 -26.81 16.26 8.98
CA SER A 521 -27.75 15.43 8.22
C SER A 521 -28.12 16.00 6.86
N LYS A 522 -27.72 17.25 6.56
CA LYS A 522 -28.00 17.86 5.25
C LYS A 522 -27.08 17.31 4.18
N ARG A 523 -27.67 17.12 3.01
CA ARG A 523 -26.98 16.69 1.79
C ARG A 523 -27.08 17.76 0.74
N LEU A 524 -26.02 17.87 -0.05
CA LEU A 524 -25.92 18.76 -1.19
C LEU A 524 -25.64 17.93 -2.44
N THR A 525 -26.49 18.07 -3.44
CA THR A 525 -26.27 17.48 -4.78
C THR A 525 -25.62 18.52 -5.66
N VAL A 526 -24.48 18.19 -6.27
CA VAL A 526 -23.79 19.05 -7.23
C VAL A 526 -23.39 18.27 -8.48
N GLY A 527 -23.44 18.95 -9.63
CA GLY A 527 -22.81 18.50 -10.86
C GLY A 527 -21.30 18.63 -10.73
N ALA A 528 -20.60 17.50 -10.87
CA ALA A 528 -19.17 17.37 -10.70
C ALA A 528 -18.61 16.34 -11.69
N ARG A 529 -17.76 16.80 -12.61
CA ARG A 529 -17.04 15.91 -13.54
C ARG A 529 -15.57 15.90 -13.15
N THR A 530 -15.13 14.80 -12.55
CA THR A 530 -13.72 14.59 -12.20
C THR A 530 -13.10 13.57 -13.17
N LYS A 531 -11.84 13.79 -13.56
CA LYS A 531 -11.09 12.83 -14.41
C LYS A 531 -10.99 11.45 -13.75
N ILE A 532 -10.80 11.45 -12.44
CA ILE A 532 -10.82 10.24 -11.61
C ILE A 532 -12.17 10.15 -10.89
N PRO A 533 -12.94 9.07 -11.07
CA PRO A 533 -14.21 8.90 -10.36
C PRO A 533 -14.07 9.05 -8.84
N LEU A 534 -15.03 9.74 -8.24
CA LEU A 534 -15.20 9.79 -6.79
C LEU A 534 -15.97 8.56 -6.32
N THR A 535 -15.69 8.14 -5.09
CA THR A 535 -16.32 6.99 -4.45
C THR A 535 -16.87 7.37 -3.09
N GLN A 536 -17.81 6.57 -2.57
CA GLN A 536 -18.37 6.79 -1.25
C GLN A 536 -17.28 6.82 -0.16
N GLY A 537 -17.35 7.82 0.71
CA GLY A 537 -16.37 8.05 1.78
C GLY A 537 -15.18 8.92 1.37
N ASP A 538 -15.07 9.34 0.10
CA ASP A 538 -14.10 10.37 -0.29
C ASP A 538 -14.43 11.71 0.38
N LEU A 539 -13.39 12.42 0.83
CA LEU A 539 -13.50 13.79 1.32
C LEU A 539 -13.08 14.74 0.22
N VAL A 540 -13.94 15.72 -0.05
CA VAL A 540 -13.77 16.68 -1.13
C VAL A 540 -13.93 18.12 -0.64
N ALA A 541 -13.34 19.03 -1.39
CA ALA A 541 -13.68 20.44 -1.38
C ALA A 541 -14.52 20.78 -2.62
N LEU A 542 -15.48 21.70 -2.44
CA LEU A 542 -16.36 22.19 -3.50
C LEU A 542 -16.20 23.70 -3.64
N SER A 543 -16.15 24.20 -4.87
CA SER A 543 -16.20 25.63 -5.17
C SER A 543 -17.26 25.89 -6.24
N PHE A 544 -18.20 26.78 -5.93
CA PHE A 544 -19.36 27.10 -6.76
C PHE A 544 -19.93 28.48 -6.42
N LYS A 545 -20.84 28.97 -7.26
CA LYS A 545 -21.62 30.18 -6.99
C LYS A 545 -22.88 29.80 -6.19
N ALA A 546 -23.19 30.52 -5.12
CA ALA A 546 -24.38 30.27 -4.32
C ALA A 546 -25.66 30.31 -5.18
N GLY A 547 -26.38 29.19 -5.23
CA GLY A 547 -27.58 29.01 -6.05
C GLY A 547 -27.35 28.26 -7.38
N ASP A 548 -26.10 27.97 -7.74
CA ASP A 548 -25.76 27.12 -8.88
C ASP A 548 -25.67 25.64 -8.45
N SER A 549 -25.93 24.74 -9.41
CA SER A 549 -25.82 23.30 -9.21
C SER A 549 -24.49 22.71 -9.66
N ALA A 550 -23.68 23.43 -10.45
CA ALA A 550 -22.37 22.97 -10.91
C ALA A 550 -21.28 23.42 -9.93
N ALA A 551 -20.34 22.52 -9.61
CA ALA A 551 -19.22 22.81 -8.73
C ALA A 551 -17.90 22.31 -9.29
N LYS A 552 -16.82 23.07 -9.08
CA LYS A 552 -15.46 22.53 -9.12
C LYS A 552 -15.29 21.65 -7.90
N VAL A 553 -14.78 20.44 -8.09
CA VAL A 553 -14.58 19.47 -7.02
C VAL A 553 -13.12 19.07 -6.96
N GLN A 554 -12.52 19.25 -5.80
CA GLN A 554 -11.16 18.80 -5.51
C GLN A 554 -11.20 17.69 -4.48
N PHE A 555 -10.57 16.56 -4.80
CA PHE A 555 -10.37 15.49 -3.84
C PHE A 555 -9.30 15.88 -2.82
N LEU A 556 -9.59 15.65 -1.55
CA LEU A 556 -8.68 15.94 -0.45
C LEU A 556 -8.05 14.64 0.07
N THR A 557 -8.89 13.67 0.42
CA THR A 557 -8.43 12.38 0.93
C THR A 557 -9.55 11.33 0.92
N ALA A 558 -9.20 10.10 1.26
CA ALA A 558 -10.12 8.97 1.33
C ALA A 558 -10.37 8.59 2.79
N ASP A 559 -11.62 8.64 3.27
CA ASP A 559 -11.97 8.24 4.64
C ASP A 559 -12.88 7.00 4.67
N ARG A 560 -13.13 6.45 5.86
CA ARG A 560 -14.10 5.36 6.05
C ARG A 560 -15.51 5.81 5.64
N PRO A 561 -16.33 4.93 5.04
CA PRO A 561 -17.76 5.20 4.89
C PRO A 561 -18.42 5.37 6.26
N ALA A 562 -19.40 6.28 6.39
CA ALA A 562 -20.10 6.53 7.65
C ALA A 562 -20.80 5.29 8.25
N ASN A 563 -21.17 4.33 7.40
CA ASN A 563 -21.87 3.09 7.80
C ASN A 563 -20.93 1.89 8.04
N ALA A 564 -19.61 2.07 7.92
CA ALA A 564 -18.68 1.02 8.31
C ALA A 564 -18.65 0.97 9.84
N ALA A 565 -19.48 0.10 10.43
CA ALA A 565 -19.44 -0.19 11.86
C ALA A 565 -17.97 -0.37 12.27
N GLN A 566 -17.58 0.20 13.41
CA GLN A 566 -16.33 -0.19 14.07
C GLN A 566 -16.48 -1.69 14.37
N GLY A 567 -16.02 -2.54 13.45
CA GLY A 567 -15.91 -3.97 13.67
C GLY A 567 -15.08 -4.13 14.92
N GLY A 568 -15.76 -4.46 16.01
CA GLY A 568 -15.21 -4.48 17.35
C GLY A 568 -13.98 -5.36 17.39
N GLY A 569 -12.99 -4.92 18.16
CA GLY A 569 -11.91 -5.79 18.57
C GLY A 569 -12.50 -7.08 19.15
N ARG A 570 -12.01 -8.20 18.64
CA ARG A 570 -11.86 -9.44 19.37
C ARG A 570 -10.52 -10.04 18.98
#